data_AF-A6UVX3-F1
#
_entry.id   AF-A6UVX3-F1
#
_cell.length_a   1.000
_cell.length_b   1.000
_cell.length_c   1.000
_cell.angle_alpha   90.00
_cell.angle_beta   90.00
_cell.angle_gamma   90.00
#
_symmetry.space_group_name_H-M   'P 1'
#
loop_
_entity.id
_entity.type
_entity.pdbx_description
1 polymer ?
#
loop_
_entity_poly.entity_id
_entity_poly.type
_entity_poly.pdbx_seq_one_letter_code
_entity_poly.pdbx_strand_id
1 'polypeptide(L)'
;MKKYIALISLLCIVGAISMVSAYGTNGPLKVTYEEKYNITGTATSTGVNPTVNNITAYVIINNTATDVNDTLNDVWITVNMTNNITGLEYYNKSGTVLGNNIADSPDAKTGLSGGDKYIHISTLGPNSWIIYTFSYNVSNVPNAGAPIIVDETYSTTKVPANTVVNWTVYMTVKRNDSVTNSNVSVEVVKYLSNDPNNYGNSTWTQLDISNNASSTGSTVVWNGPYVSNNNDALNWTDVLLSDNSIQQLNFTVNADSSYTGRNALEIPYGFAVIYFNYNNTHYNATSVIPGIFASGYGQISANKQGPEQDASGNYVLWYENATFKNKAKSYSFNLTNVNIWAVDGSNPTTLDPFDSSLLISGSNYTYGSPLPTTLAPGAHWNTSKFNFTFSSVPVVWANCTFKVVDNNITLLNRSVNEYSTKYGSAYIITEKIQIVGSYLIKVTKHIIPNADGTYDMYIVVENIGSETSPFVYAYDLIPQNFSIVGSISVNRTDMLNNTGNHSVSDPRYNMSIYWALNPLNGGADGDGSYNDTSEITNSKTVVIHYTINGTGVFNPSDAFIVGIDPTHSLLPTTSPKITLVSGAIADNYEPLLMLLSGLVGVGCIIRRRKNN
;
A
#
# COMPACT_ATOMS: atom_id res chain seq x y z
N MET A 1 6.26 -20.54 -16.74
CA MET A 1 5.70 -19.64 -15.69
C MET A 1 4.52 -20.22 -14.90
N LYS A 2 3.44 -20.72 -15.51
CA LYS A 2 2.26 -21.24 -14.75
C LYS A 2 2.58 -22.30 -13.67
N LYS A 3 3.60 -23.14 -13.88
CA LYS A 3 3.99 -24.21 -12.93
C LYS A 3 4.95 -23.77 -11.81
N TYR A 4 5.72 -22.70 -12.00
CA TYR A 4 6.68 -22.21 -10.99
C TYR A 4 6.08 -21.10 -10.11
N ILE A 5 5.19 -20.28 -10.68
CA ILE A 5 4.34 -19.37 -9.90
C ILE A 5 3.48 -20.22 -8.95
N ALA A 6 2.82 -21.27 -9.44
CA ALA A 6 2.04 -22.18 -8.61
C ALA A 6 2.87 -22.94 -7.54
N LEU A 7 4.14 -23.28 -7.81
CA LEU A 7 4.98 -24.00 -6.84
C LEU A 7 5.52 -23.06 -5.73
N ILE A 8 5.82 -21.81 -6.06
CA ILE A 8 6.17 -20.77 -5.07
C ILE A 8 4.93 -20.38 -4.26
N SER A 9 3.75 -20.26 -4.90
CA SER A 9 2.48 -20.09 -4.21
C SER A 9 2.19 -21.23 -3.23
N LEU A 10 2.45 -22.49 -3.61
CA LEU A 10 2.14 -23.67 -2.79
C LEU A 10 3.15 -23.92 -1.66
N LEU A 11 4.45 -23.64 -1.89
CA LEU A 11 5.50 -23.82 -0.87
C LEU A 11 5.51 -22.69 0.17
N CYS A 12 5.06 -21.49 -0.19
CA CYS A 12 5.00 -20.32 0.71
C CYS A 12 3.73 -20.22 1.55
N ILE A 13 2.62 -20.87 1.14
CA ILE A 13 1.43 -21.08 2.00
C ILE A 13 1.79 -21.88 3.28
N VAL A 14 2.83 -22.72 3.23
CA VAL A 14 3.34 -23.50 4.38
C VAL A 14 4.13 -22.62 5.37
N GLY A 15 4.71 -21.51 4.91
CA GLY A 15 5.37 -20.51 5.76
C GLY A 15 4.42 -19.50 6.42
N ALA A 16 3.15 -19.45 5.98
CA ALA A 16 2.18 -18.41 6.34
C ALA A 16 1.55 -18.55 7.75
N ILE A 17 2.05 -19.44 8.62
CA ILE A 17 1.42 -19.75 9.92
C ILE A 17 2.42 -19.73 11.09
N SER A 18 3.73 -19.68 10.85
CA SER A 18 4.72 -19.81 11.93
C SER A 18 4.90 -18.58 12.83
N MET A 19 4.15 -17.49 12.61
CA MET A 19 4.15 -16.33 13.53
C MET A 19 2.75 -15.74 13.73
N VAL A 20 1.84 -16.51 14.31
CA VAL A 20 0.83 -15.95 15.23
C VAL A 20 1.31 -16.26 16.66
N SER A 21 2.49 -15.76 17.00
CA SER A 21 2.92 -15.71 18.39
C SER A 21 2.09 -14.61 19.09
N ALA A 22 1.26 -15.07 20.03
CA ALA A 22 0.69 -14.31 21.13
C ALA A 22 -0.07 -13.02 20.77
N TYR A 23 -1.34 -13.16 20.34
CA TYR A 23 -2.34 -12.12 20.60
C TYR A 23 -3.69 -12.75 20.94
N GLY A 24 -4.09 -12.62 22.21
CA GLY A 24 -5.45 -12.84 22.71
C GLY A 24 -5.57 -13.95 23.75
N THR A 25 -5.79 -13.56 25.00
CA THR A 25 -6.19 -14.41 26.16
C THR A 25 -7.61 -15.00 26.03
N ASN A 26 -8.18 -15.04 24.82
CA ASN A 26 -9.61 -15.18 24.58
C ASN A 26 -9.89 -16.37 23.63
N GLY A 27 -9.84 -17.58 24.21
CA GLY A 27 -10.26 -18.84 23.61
C GLY A 27 -9.57 -19.28 22.30
N PRO A 28 -9.87 -20.49 21.81
CA PRO A 28 -9.16 -21.06 20.66
C PRO A 28 -9.78 -20.69 19.31
N LEU A 29 -11.04 -20.20 19.26
CA LEU A 29 -11.69 -19.84 18.00
C LEU A 29 -11.34 -18.40 17.63
N LYS A 30 -10.60 -18.26 16.54
CA LYS A 30 -10.26 -16.98 15.95
C LYS A 30 -10.87 -16.88 14.55
N VAL A 31 -11.71 -15.87 14.36
CA VAL A 31 -12.28 -15.52 13.06
C VAL A 31 -11.65 -14.21 12.61
N THR A 32 -11.09 -14.18 11.41
CA THR A 32 -10.46 -12.98 10.84
C THR A 32 -11.17 -12.62 9.55
N TYR A 33 -11.53 -11.35 9.42
CA TYR A 33 -12.01 -10.76 8.19
C TYR A 33 -10.90 -9.91 7.58
N GLU A 34 -10.56 -10.18 6.32
CA GLU A 34 -9.49 -9.51 5.62
C GLU A 34 -9.92 -9.03 4.23
N GLU A 35 -9.48 -7.84 3.83
CA GLU A 35 -9.66 -7.34 2.46
C GLU A 35 -8.31 -7.20 1.76
N LYS A 36 -8.28 -7.61 0.49
CA LYS A 36 -7.14 -7.49 -0.41
C LYS A 36 -7.50 -6.60 -1.59
N TYR A 37 -6.67 -5.59 -1.85
CA TYR A 37 -6.82 -4.70 -2.99
C TYR A 37 -5.88 -5.13 -4.12
N ASN A 38 -6.42 -5.16 -5.34
CA ASN A 38 -5.64 -5.23 -6.56
C ASN A 38 -5.67 -3.86 -7.24
N ILE A 39 -4.55 -3.12 -7.12
CA ILE A 39 -4.44 -1.76 -7.63
C ILE A 39 -3.36 -1.72 -8.70
N THR A 40 -3.67 -1.11 -9.84
CA THR A 40 -2.70 -0.79 -10.88
C THR A 40 -2.66 0.71 -11.09
N GLY A 41 -1.54 1.21 -11.61
CA GLY A 41 -1.40 2.60 -12.01
C GLY A 41 -0.31 2.77 -13.03
N THR A 42 -0.36 3.89 -13.73
CA THR A 42 0.70 4.29 -14.66
C THR A 42 1.26 5.63 -14.18
N ALA A 43 2.56 5.65 -13.92
CA ALA A 43 3.32 6.87 -13.72
C ALA A 43 3.75 7.41 -15.09
N THR A 44 3.31 8.63 -15.38
CA THR A 44 3.73 9.40 -16.55
C THR A 44 4.54 10.61 -16.09
N SER A 45 5.04 11.41 -17.04
CA SER A 45 5.70 12.69 -16.74
C SER A 45 4.80 13.71 -16.03
N THR A 46 3.49 13.44 -15.89
CA THR A 46 2.51 14.34 -15.26
C THR A 46 1.94 13.79 -13.95
N GLY A 47 2.39 12.62 -13.47
CA GLY A 47 1.95 12.01 -12.20
C GLY A 47 1.45 10.58 -12.34
N VAL A 48 0.80 10.07 -11.29
CA VAL A 48 0.32 8.68 -11.19
C VAL A 48 -1.21 8.62 -11.20
N ASN A 49 -1.77 7.77 -12.05
CA ASN A 49 -3.23 7.50 -12.09
C ASN A 49 -3.55 6.09 -11.54
N PRO A 50 -4.05 5.96 -10.29
CA PRO A 50 -4.48 4.67 -9.72
C PRO A 50 -5.79 4.15 -10.32
N THR A 51 -5.92 2.83 -10.39
CA THR A 51 -7.16 2.11 -10.67
C THR A 51 -7.27 0.92 -9.72
N VAL A 52 -8.34 0.87 -8.92
CA VAL A 52 -8.66 -0.30 -8.08
C VAL A 52 -9.44 -1.29 -8.93
N ASN A 53 -8.81 -2.40 -9.30
CA ASN A 53 -9.40 -3.38 -10.21
C ASN A 53 -10.38 -4.30 -9.48
N ASN A 54 -10.04 -4.72 -8.26
CA ASN A 54 -10.91 -5.50 -7.39
C ASN A 54 -10.52 -5.34 -5.92
N ILE A 55 -11.51 -5.61 -5.05
CA ILE A 55 -11.31 -5.82 -3.62
C ILE A 55 -11.86 -7.21 -3.31
N THR A 56 -11.00 -8.09 -2.79
CA THR A 56 -11.34 -9.46 -2.43
C THR A 56 -11.34 -9.61 -0.93
N ALA A 57 -12.47 -10.06 -0.39
CA ALA A 57 -12.67 -10.30 1.02
C ALA A 57 -12.41 -11.76 1.38
N TYR A 58 -11.80 -11.99 2.54
CA TYR A 58 -11.48 -13.31 3.08
C TYR A 58 -12.05 -13.45 4.49
N VAL A 59 -12.72 -14.56 4.75
CA VAL A 59 -13.18 -14.99 6.07
C VAL A 59 -12.34 -16.19 6.47
N ILE A 60 -11.43 -15.98 7.42
CA ILE A 60 -10.48 -16.98 7.91
C ILE A 60 -10.96 -17.47 9.27
N ILE A 61 -11.15 -18.78 9.40
CA ILE A 61 -11.67 -19.43 10.59
C ILE A 61 -10.57 -20.36 11.11
N ASN A 62 -10.05 -20.08 12.30
CA ASN A 62 -8.90 -20.77 12.84
C ASN A 62 -9.18 -21.27 14.25
N ASN A 63 -8.83 -22.52 14.52
CA ASN A 63 -8.72 -23.07 15.86
C ASN A 63 -7.24 -23.07 16.26
N THR A 64 -6.85 -22.13 17.13
CA THR A 64 -5.46 -21.94 17.58
C THR A 64 -5.08 -22.83 18.75
N ALA A 65 -5.97 -23.73 19.20
CA ALA A 65 -5.63 -24.66 20.28
C ALA A 65 -4.58 -25.68 19.82
N THR A 66 -3.85 -26.22 20.80
CA THR A 66 -2.88 -27.29 20.58
C THR A 66 -3.36 -28.65 21.11
N ASP A 67 -4.38 -28.68 21.96
CA ASP A 67 -4.91 -29.90 22.59
C ASP A 67 -6.10 -30.45 21.80
N VAL A 68 -6.17 -31.77 21.62
CA VAL A 68 -7.27 -32.45 20.92
C VAL A 68 -8.63 -32.24 21.60
N ASN A 69 -8.66 -32.06 22.92
CA ASN A 69 -9.86 -31.78 23.70
C ASN A 69 -10.43 -30.39 23.41
N ASP A 70 -9.65 -29.53 22.76
CA ASP A 70 -10.07 -28.21 22.31
C ASP A 70 -10.56 -28.19 20.86
N THR A 71 -10.85 -29.36 20.29
CA THR A 71 -11.58 -29.48 19.02
C THR A 71 -12.93 -28.78 19.14
N LEU A 72 -13.21 -27.90 18.18
CA LEU A 72 -14.48 -27.20 18.06
C LEU A 72 -15.41 -28.00 17.15
N ASN A 73 -16.69 -28.04 17.50
CA ASN A 73 -17.70 -28.74 16.73
C ASN A 73 -18.84 -27.80 16.39
N ASP A 74 -19.53 -28.08 15.28
CA ASP A 74 -20.73 -27.36 14.87
C ASP A 74 -20.49 -25.84 14.85
N VAL A 75 -19.43 -25.43 14.16
CA VAL A 75 -19.02 -24.03 14.04
C VAL A 75 -19.87 -23.39 12.94
N TRP A 76 -20.59 -22.34 13.32
CA TRP A 76 -21.42 -21.54 12.42
C TRP A 76 -20.95 -20.09 12.41
N ILE A 77 -20.81 -19.53 11.22
CA ILE A 77 -20.45 -18.12 11.04
C ILE A 77 -21.44 -17.49 10.09
N THR A 78 -22.08 -16.42 10.54
CA THR A 78 -22.95 -15.59 9.71
C THR A 78 -22.10 -14.67 8.86
N VAL A 79 -22.39 -14.57 7.56
CA VAL A 79 -21.66 -13.72 6.62
C VAL A 79 -22.64 -12.85 5.82
N ASN A 80 -22.42 -11.54 5.88
CA ASN A 80 -23.07 -10.52 5.07
C ASN A 80 -22.11 -10.04 3.98
N MET A 81 -22.54 -10.16 2.73
CA MET A 81 -21.73 -9.90 1.56
C MET A 81 -22.33 -8.75 0.74
N THR A 82 -22.58 -7.62 1.41
CA THR A 82 -23.10 -6.42 0.76
C THR A 82 -22.24 -6.05 -0.45
N ASN A 83 -22.88 -5.77 -1.60
CA ASN A 83 -22.21 -5.38 -2.85
C ASN A 83 -21.22 -6.41 -3.43
N ASN A 84 -21.36 -7.70 -3.11
CA ASN A 84 -20.52 -8.74 -3.69
C ASN A 84 -20.91 -9.10 -5.14
N ILE A 85 -19.97 -9.76 -5.86
CA ILE A 85 -20.17 -10.20 -7.25
C ILE A 85 -19.92 -11.70 -7.47
N THR A 86 -19.22 -12.37 -6.56
CA THR A 86 -18.88 -13.81 -6.71
C THR A 86 -19.79 -14.74 -5.90
N GLY A 87 -20.49 -14.24 -4.88
CA GLY A 87 -20.97 -15.11 -3.81
C GLY A 87 -19.85 -15.52 -2.85
N LEU A 88 -20.22 -16.20 -1.76
CA LEU A 88 -19.25 -16.78 -0.81
C LEU A 88 -18.72 -18.08 -1.40
N GLU A 89 -17.40 -18.24 -1.42
CA GLU A 89 -16.76 -19.40 -2.01
C GLU A 89 -15.72 -20.00 -1.05
N TYR A 90 -15.60 -21.33 -1.06
CA TYR A 90 -14.51 -22.00 -0.36
C TYR A 90 -13.18 -21.71 -1.08
N TYR A 91 -12.15 -21.32 -0.33
CA TYR A 91 -10.83 -21.02 -0.88
C TYR A 91 -9.80 -22.11 -0.55
N ASN A 92 -9.53 -22.34 0.75
CA ASN A 92 -8.49 -23.29 1.17
C ASN A 92 -8.69 -23.72 2.63
N LYS A 93 -8.01 -24.80 3.05
CA LYS A 93 -7.99 -25.28 4.45
C LYS A 93 -6.69 -26.01 4.80
N SER A 94 -6.41 -26.15 6.08
CA SER A 94 -5.36 -27.02 6.62
C SER A 94 -5.76 -27.64 7.95
N GLY A 95 -5.13 -28.76 8.30
CA GLY A 95 -5.43 -29.53 9.50
C GLY A 95 -6.74 -30.32 9.39
N THR A 96 -7.36 -30.58 10.54
CA THR A 96 -8.59 -31.37 10.66
C THR A 96 -9.82 -30.47 10.50
N VAL A 97 -10.37 -30.47 9.29
CA VAL A 97 -11.60 -29.74 8.95
C VAL A 97 -12.59 -30.68 8.26
N LEU A 98 -13.68 -31.02 8.95
CA LEU A 98 -14.70 -31.96 8.48
C LEU A 98 -16.07 -31.28 8.34
N GLY A 99 -16.83 -31.69 7.32
CA GLY A 99 -18.20 -31.22 7.09
C GLY A 99 -18.30 -29.71 6.91
N ASN A 100 -17.56 -29.16 5.96
CA ASN A 100 -17.55 -27.72 5.67
C ASN A 100 -18.47 -27.38 4.47
N ASN A 101 -19.46 -26.53 4.68
CA ASN A 101 -20.42 -26.13 3.65
C ASN A 101 -20.88 -24.68 3.83
N ILE A 102 -21.48 -24.13 2.77
CA ILE A 102 -22.16 -22.83 2.78
C ILE A 102 -23.65 -23.14 2.79
N ALA A 103 -24.38 -22.52 3.71
CA ALA A 103 -25.80 -22.71 3.92
C ALA A 103 -26.56 -21.40 3.73
N ASP A 104 -27.82 -21.53 3.29
CA ASP A 104 -28.74 -20.39 3.14
C ASP A 104 -29.43 -20.02 4.47
N SER A 105 -29.43 -20.92 5.45
CA SER A 105 -29.96 -20.69 6.79
C SER A 105 -29.11 -21.41 7.85
N PRO A 106 -29.02 -20.86 9.07
CA PRO A 106 -28.35 -21.52 10.17
C PRO A 106 -29.29 -22.54 10.83
N ASP A 107 -28.72 -23.48 11.58
CA ASP A 107 -29.51 -24.31 12.49
C ASP A 107 -30.17 -23.42 13.55
N ALA A 108 -31.48 -23.61 13.79
CA ALA A 108 -32.27 -22.80 14.71
C ALA A 108 -31.68 -22.75 16.13
N LYS A 109 -30.98 -23.81 16.56
CA LYS A 109 -30.35 -23.88 17.90
C LYS A 109 -29.21 -22.87 18.09
N THR A 110 -28.64 -22.35 16.99
CA THR A 110 -27.52 -21.40 17.04
C THR A 110 -27.97 -20.00 17.44
N GLY A 111 -29.25 -19.66 17.22
CA GLY A 111 -29.78 -18.32 17.41
C GLY A 111 -29.20 -17.26 16.45
N LEU A 112 -28.43 -17.67 15.44
CA LEU A 112 -27.87 -16.77 14.44
C LEU A 112 -28.96 -16.26 13.49
N SER A 113 -28.89 -15.00 13.10
CA SER A 113 -29.82 -14.38 12.15
C SER A 113 -29.16 -13.21 11.42
N GLY A 114 -29.83 -12.67 10.39
CA GLY A 114 -29.40 -11.45 9.70
C GLY A 114 -28.20 -11.61 8.77
N GLY A 115 -27.90 -12.85 8.35
CA GLY A 115 -26.87 -13.21 7.37
C GLY A 115 -27.39 -13.41 5.95
N ASP A 116 -26.61 -13.01 4.95
CA ASP A 116 -26.83 -13.41 3.54
C ASP A 116 -26.51 -14.89 3.30
N LYS A 117 -25.45 -15.38 3.95
CA LYS A 117 -24.99 -16.78 3.94
C LYS A 117 -24.44 -17.19 5.31
N TYR A 118 -24.33 -18.50 5.50
CA TYR A 118 -23.79 -19.10 6.72
C TYR A 118 -22.72 -20.12 6.36
N ILE A 119 -21.56 -20.01 7.00
CA ILE A 119 -20.51 -21.04 6.93
C ILE A 119 -20.80 -22.03 8.05
N HIS A 120 -20.87 -23.31 7.71
CA HIS A 120 -20.98 -24.39 8.68
C HIS A 120 -19.76 -25.32 8.57
N ILE A 121 -19.17 -25.66 9.71
CA ILE A 121 -18.07 -26.62 9.83
C ILE A 121 -18.43 -27.59 10.95
N SER A 122 -18.62 -28.86 10.62
CA SER A 122 -18.98 -29.88 11.61
C SER A 122 -17.89 -30.11 12.65
N THR A 123 -16.61 -30.13 12.23
CA THR A 123 -15.47 -30.30 13.14
C THR A 123 -14.28 -29.47 12.69
N LEU A 124 -13.72 -28.68 13.60
CA LEU A 124 -12.51 -27.89 13.43
C LEU A 124 -11.51 -28.26 14.55
N GLY A 125 -10.56 -29.13 14.22
CA GLY A 125 -9.54 -29.63 15.15
C GLY A 125 -8.53 -28.56 15.58
N PRO A 126 -7.67 -28.86 16.57
CA PRO A 126 -6.59 -27.96 17.00
C PRO A 126 -5.63 -27.64 15.83
N ASN A 127 -5.02 -26.46 15.85
CA ASN A 127 -4.12 -25.94 14.83
C ASN A 127 -4.64 -26.08 13.38
N SER A 128 -5.95 -25.99 13.21
CA SER A 128 -6.62 -26.17 11.92
C SER A 128 -7.32 -24.88 11.50
N TRP A 129 -7.37 -24.64 10.19
CA TRP A 129 -8.02 -23.44 9.66
C TRP A 129 -8.71 -23.71 8.32
N ILE A 130 -9.66 -22.85 8.01
CA ILE A 130 -10.37 -22.83 6.72
C ILE A 130 -10.64 -21.38 6.31
N ILE A 131 -10.58 -21.12 5.01
CA ILE A 131 -10.71 -19.80 4.40
C ILE A 131 -11.86 -19.84 3.39
N TYR A 132 -12.71 -18.83 3.47
CA TYR A 132 -13.72 -18.50 2.48
C TYR A 132 -13.43 -17.14 1.88
N THR A 133 -13.86 -16.90 0.65
CA THR A 133 -13.58 -15.66 -0.09
C THR A 133 -14.81 -15.17 -0.83
N PHE A 134 -14.89 -13.86 -1.08
CA PHE A 134 -15.82 -13.25 -2.01
C PHE A 134 -15.26 -11.92 -2.52
N SER A 135 -15.67 -11.47 -3.71
CA SER A 135 -15.20 -10.19 -4.28
C SER A 135 -16.29 -9.13 -4.25
N TYR A 136 -15.89 -7.88 -4.05
CA TYR A 136 -16.77 -6.71 -4.13
C TYR A 136 -16.82 -6.12 -5.53
N ASN A 137 -17.96 -5.52 -5.87
CA ASN A 137 -18.03 -4.58 -6.99
C ASN A 137 -17.43 -3.23 -6.55
N VAL A 138 -16.20 -2.92 -6.98
CA VAL A 138 -15.49 -1.69 -6.62
C VAL A 138 -16.33 -0.43 -6.91
N SER A 139 -17.11 -0.42 -7.98
CA SER A 139 -17.98 0.72 -8.35
C SER A 139 -19.10 0.99 -7.35
N ASN A 140 -19.47 0.00 -6.53
CA ASN A 140 -20.53 0.10 -5.53
C ASN A 140 -19.99 0.18 -4.10
N VAL A 141 -18.67 0.10 -3.93
CA VAL A 141 -18.01 0.28 -2.65
C VAL A 141 -17.84 1.80 -2.43
N PRO A 142 -18.44 2.40 -1.38
CA PRO A 142 -18.21 3.81 -1.07
C PRO A 142 -16.71 4.08 -0.91
N ASN A 143 -16.16 5.24 -1.31
CA ASN A 143 -14.74 5.55 -1.09
C ASN A 143 -13.75 4.43 -1.49
N ALA A 144 -14.01 3.68 -2.57
CA ALA A 144 -13.19 2.56 -3.05
C ALA A 144 -11.85 2.99 -3.69
N GLY A 145 -11.19 3.99 -3.10
CA GLY A 145 -9.89 4.49 -3.55
C GLY A 145 -8.73 3.62 -3.08
N ALA A 146 -7.55 3.91 -3.61
CA ALA A 146 -6.31 3.32 -3.12
C ALA A 146 -6.04 3.80 -1.67
N PRO A 147 -5.74 2.91 -0.70
CA PRO A 147 -5.43 3.30 0.68
C PRO A 147 -4.15 4.13 0.85
N ILE A 148 -3.32 4.14 -0.18
CA ILE A 148 -2.12 4.98 -0.31
C ILE A 148 -2.24 5.84 -1.56
N ILE A 149 -1.73 7.07 -1.49
CA ILE A 149 -1.52 7.93 -2.64
C ILE A 149 -0.02 7.92 -2.94
N VAL A 150 0.29 7.74 -4.21
CA VAL A 150 1.67 7.73 -4.72
C VAL A 150 1.77 8.83 -5.73
N ASP A 151 2.71 9.75 -5.52
CA ASP A 151 3.03 10.80 -6.48
C ASP A 151 4.48 10.57 -6.92
N GLU A 152 4.73 10.51 -8.22
CA GLU A 152 6.05 10.29 -8.80
C GLU A 152 6.35 11.37 -9.84
N THR A 153 7.52 11.98 -9.75
CA THR A 153 8.00 13.02 -10.68
C THR A 153 9.47 12.79 -11.02
N TYR A 154 9.91 13.37 -12.12
CA TYR A 154 11.27 13.19 -12.64
C TYR A 154 12.01 14.51 -12.75
N SER A 155 13.33 14.50 -12.61
CA SER A 155 14.18 15.69 -12.82
C SER A 155 14.17 16.20 -14.27
N THR A 156 13.79 15.34 -15.22
CA THR A 156 13.56 15.68 -16.62
C THR A 156 12.39 14.86 -17.17
N THR A 157 11.65 15.43 -18.12
CA THR A 157 10.53 14.74 -18.78
C THR A 157 10.94 13.97 -20.04
N LYS A 158 12.12 14.29 -20.59
CA LYS A 158 12.64 13.74 -21.85
C LYS A 158 14.13 13.43 -21.73
N VAL A 159 14.56 12.35 -22.37
CA VAL A 159 15.98 11.96 -22.46
C VAL A 159 16.37 11.59 -23.90
N PRO A 160 17.63 11.86 -24.33
CA PRO A 160 18.14 11.39 -25.61
C PRO A 160 18.43 9.88 -25.57
N ALA A 161 18.37 9.23 -26.74
CA ALA A 161 18.80 7.85 -26.94
C ALA A 161 20.27 7.77 -27.41
N ASN A 162 20.82 6.56 -27.47
CA ASN A 162 22.17 6.22 -27.95
C ASN A 162 23.30 6.95 -27.20
N THR A 163 23.06 7.28 -25.94
CA THR A 163 24.01 7.89 -25.02
C THR A 163 23.57 7.58 -23.59
N VAL A 164 24.54 7.48 -22.68
CA VAL A 164 24.23 7.27 -21.26
C VAL A 164 23.65 8.56 -20.70
N VAL A 165 22.43 8.45 -20.17
CA VAL A 165 21.68 9.54 -19.56
C VAL A 165 21.35 9.19 -18.13
N ASN A 166 21.04 10.21 -17.33
CA ASN A 166 20.52 9.99 -16.00
C ASN A 166 19.37 10.96 -15.68
N TRP A 167 18.46 10.49 -14.85
CA TRP A 167 17.42 11.31 -14.24
C TRP A 167 17.15 10.86 -12.83
N THR A 168 16.77 11.80 -11.97
CA THR A 168 16.34 11.50 -10.60
C THR A 168 14.83 11.30 -10.59
N VAL A 169 14.40 10.20 -10.00
CA VAL A 169 13.01 9.91 -9.68
C VAL A 169 12.75 10.39 -8.26
N TYR A 170 11.69 11.18 -8.10
CA TYR A 170 11.17 11.64 -6.82
C TYR A 170 9.82 10.96 -6.59
N MET A 171 9.82 9.89 -5.80
CA MET A 171 8.61 9.18 -5.39
C MET A 171 8.20 9.66 -4.00
N THR A 172 6.93 10.00 -3.85
CA THR A 172 6.33 10.24 -2.54
C THR A 172 5.16 9.32 -2.32
N VAL A 173 5.04 8.82 -1.10
CA VAL A 173 3.92 8.00 -0.65
C VAL A 173 3.30 8.65 0.57
N LYS A 174 1.98 8.73 0.58
CA LYS A 174 1.19 9.25 1.71
C LYS A 174 -0.05 8.40 1.90
N ARG A 175 -0.57 8.39 3.13
CA ARG A 175 -1.84 7.72 3.40
C ARG A 175 -2.97 8.44 2.66
N ASN A 176 -3.94 7.68 2.16
CA ASN A 176 -5.16 8.25 1.63
C ASN A 176 -6.22 8.40 2.74
N ASP A 177 -6.29 9.59 3.32
CA ASP A 177 -7.21 9.89 4.43
C ASP A 177 -8.69 9.79 4.04
N SER A 178 -9.02 9.84 2.74
CA SER A 178 -10.38 9.61 2.26
C SER A 178 -10.82 8.14 2.29
N VAL A 179 -9.87 7.21 2.40
CA VAL A 179 -10.09 5.76 2.36
C VAL A 179 -9.86 5.12 3.72
N THR A 180 -8.82 5.54 4.44
CA THR A 180 -8.47 4.96 5.75
C THR A 180 -7.88 6.00 6.70
N ASN A 181 -8.23 5.88 7.98
CA ASN A 181 -7.66 6.65 9.09
C ASN A 181 -6.64 5.83 9.90
N SER A 182 -6.32 4.62 9.47
CA SER A 182 -5.34 3.76 10.15
C SER A 182 -3.94 4.04 9.64
N ASN A 183 -2.94 3.88 10.49
CA ASN A 183 -1.56 3.88 10.03
C ASN A 183 -1.36 2.76 9.00
N VAL A 184 -0.65 3.07 7.93
CA VAL A 184 -0.39 2.15 6.82
C VAL A 184 1.10 1.82 6.80
N SER A 185 1.46 0.55 6.96
CA SER A 185 2.83 0.08 6.74
C SER A 185 3.04 -0.15 5.25
N VAL A 186 4.15 0.33 4.70
CA VAL A 186 4.46 0.28 3.27
C VAL A 186 5.84 -0.33 3.05
N GLU A 187 5.95 -1.09 1.97
CA GLU A 187 7.20 -1.57 1.39
C GLU A 187 7.13 -1.36 -0.12
N VAL A 188 8.16 -0.76 -0.71
CA VAL A 188 8.25 -0.56 -2.15
C VAL A 188 9.36 -1.43 -2.70
N VAL A 189 9.05 -2.20 -3.75
CA VAL A 189 10.04 -2.92 -4.54
C VAL A 189 10.02 -2.35 -5.95
N LYS A 190 11.11 -1.70 -6.34
CA LYS A 190 11.31 -1.07 -7.64
C LYS A 190 12.15 -1.99 -8.52
N TYR A 191 11.72 -2.16 -9.75
CA TYR A 191 12.43 -2.88 -10.81
C TYR A 191 12.59 -1.99 -12.05
N LEU A 192 13.81 -1.84 -12.54
CA LEU A 192 14.02 -1.42 -13.93
C LEU A 192 13.86 -2.65 -14.82
N SER A 193 13.40 -2.47 -16.06
CA SER A 193 13.09 -3.59 -16.95
C SER A 193 13.31 -3.24 -18.41
N ASN A 194 14.04 -4.11 -19.13
CA ASN A 194 14.12 -4.08 -20.59
C ASN A 194 13.28 -5.19 -21.25
N ASP A 195 12.46 -5.91 -20.49
CA ASP A 195 11.58 -6.96 -21.02
C ASP A 195 10.16 -6.43 -21.28
N PRO A 196 9.69 -6.40 -22.55
CA PRO A 196 8.33 -5.99 -22.90
C PRO A 196 7.21 -6.78 -22.21
N ASN A 197 7.48 -8.00 -21.75
CA ASN A 197 6.50 -8.81 -21.03
C ASN A 197 6.43 -8.49 -19.53
N ASN A 198 7.38 -7.70 -19.01
CA ASN A 198 7.51 -7.36 -17.60
C ASN A 198 7.67 -5.85 -17.43
N TYR A 199 6.69 -5.09 -17.96
CA TYR A 199 6.58 -3.63 -17.81
C TYR A 199 7.82 -2.84 -18.23
N GLY A 200 8.61 -3.38 -19.16
CA GLY A 200 9.82 -2.77 -19.70
C GLY A 200 9.75 -2.55 -21.22
N ASN A 201 10.88 -2.16 -21.80
CA ASN A 201 11.02 -2.03 -23.24
C ASN A 201 12.39 -2.51 -23.73
N SER A 202 12.41 -3.29 -24.80
CA SER A 202 13.63 -3.90 -25.33
C SER A 202 14.62 -2.92 -25.95
N THR A 203 14.25 -1.65 -26.12
CA THR A 203 15.19 -0.62 -26.59
C THR A 203 16.21 -0.25 -25.52
N TRP A 204 15.90 -0.43 -24.23
CA TRP A 204 16.85 -0.17 -23.14
C TRP A 204 18.03 -1.15 -23.19
N THR A 205 19.22 -0.61 -23.44
CA THR A 205 20.49 -1.35 -23.49
C THR A 205 21.21 -1.32 -22.14
N GLN A 206 20.98 -0.26 -21.35
CA GLN A 206 21.47 -0.12 -19.99
C GLN A 206 20.38 0.46 -19.10
N LEU A 207 20.26 -0.09 -17.90
CA LEU A 207 19.40 0.37 -16.82
C LEU A 207 20.07 0.02 -15.49
N ASP A 208 20.31 1.02 -14.65
CA ASP A 208 20.82 0.85 -13.28
C ASP A 208 20.35 1.97 -12.35
N ILE A 209 20.30 1.68 -11.05
CA ILE A 209 19.91 2.58 -9.98
C ILE A 209 21.15 3.00 -9.21
N SER A 210 21.25 4.31 -8.97
CA SER A 210 22.28 4.92 -8.14
C SER A 210 21.68 6.00 -7.22
N ASN A 211 22.49 6.52 -6.29
CA ASN A 211 22.16 7.67 -5.45
C ASN A 211 20.76 7.59 -4.81
N ASN A 212 20.49 6.50 -4.09
CA ASN A 212 19.22 6.32 -3.40
C ASN A 212 19.25 6.97 -2.01
N ALA A 213 18.18 7.68 -1.68
CA ALA A 213 17.97 8.28 -0.37
C ALA A 213 16.47 8.24 -0.04
N SER A 214 16.14 7.95 1.21
CA SER A 214 14.77 7.95 1.71
C SER A 214 14.64 8.87 2.92
N SER A 215 13.44 9.45 3.11
CA SER A 215 13.12 10.25 4.30
C SER A 215 13.04 9.38 5.57
N THR A 216 12.63 8.13 5.41
CA THR A 216 12.43 7.14 6.48
C THR A 216 12.66 5.74 5.97
N GLY A 217 12.85 4.80 6.88
CA GLY A 217 13.01 3.39 6.54
C GLY A 217 14.43 3.10 6.05
N SER A 218 14.57 2.03 5.28
CA SER A 218 15.85 1.60 4.71
C SER A 218 15.72 1.37 3.22
N THR A 219 16.74 1.75 2.47
CA THR A 219 16.84 1.51 1.03
C THR A 219 18.00 0.57 0.72
N VAL A 220 17.73 -0.44 -0.11
CA VAL A 220 18.75 -1.41 -0.56
C VAL A 220 18.62 -1.61 -2.04
N VAL A 221 19.72 -1.39 -2.77
CA VAL A 221 19.81 -1.66 -4.21
C VAL A 221 20.41 -3.04 -4.43
N TRP A 222 19.92 -3.75 -5.43
CA TRP A 222 20.31 -5.13 -5.75
C TRP A 222 20.07 -5.44 -7.23
N ASN A 223 20.53 -6.62 -7.67
CA ASN A 223 20.37 -7.09 -9.05
C ASN A 223 19.05 -7.83 -9.23
N GLY A 224 18.07 -7.14 -9.79
CA GLY A 224 16.78 -7.63 -10.24
C GLY A 224 16.86 -8.69 -11.34
N PRO A 225 15.73 -9.35 -11.63
CA PRO A 225 15.68 -10.42 -12.62
C PRO A 225 15.38 -9.93 -14.04
N TYR A 226 15.16 -8.62 -14.24
CA TYR A 226 14.63 -8.05 -15.49
C TYR A 226 15.69 -7.30 -16.31
N VAL A 227 16.89 -7.10 -15.76
CA VAL A 227 18.09 -6.62 -16.46
C VAL A 227 19.28 -7.43 -15.97
N SER A 228 20.22 -7.78 -16.84
CA SER A 228 21.34 -8.66 -16.48
C SER A 228 22.49 -7.91 -15.79
N ASN A 229 22.89 -8.38 -14.60
CA ASN A 229 24.13 -7.99 -13.87
C ASN A 229 24.28 -6.50 -13.51
N ASN A 230 23.16 -5.79 -13.34
CA ASN A 230 23.15 -4.38 -12.94
C ASN A 230 22.44 -4.20 -11.60
N ASN A 231 22.73 -3.10 -10.91
CA ASN A 231 21.98 -2.60 -9.75
C ASN A 231 20.61 -2.05 -10.19
N ASP A 232 19.76 -2.88 -10.79
CA ASP A 232 18.52 -2.51 -11.49
C ASP A 232 17.25 -2.64 -10.63
N ALA A 233 17.39 -3.02 -9.36
CA ALA A 233 16.27 -3.12 -8.42
C ALA A 233 16.56 -2.43 -7.09
N LEU A 234 15.50 -1.94 -6.43
CA LEU A 234 15.58 -1.24 -5.15
C LEU A 234 14.43 -1.66 -4.23
N ASN A 235 14.77 -1.99 -2.99
CA ASN A 235 13.80 -2.18 -1.91
C ASN A 235 13.80 -0.95 -1.01
N TRP A 236 12.61 -0.48 -0.64
CA TRP A 236 12.38 0.55 0.36
C TRP A 236 11.44 -0.01 1.44
N THR A 237 12.00 -0.32 2.61
CA THR A 237 11.30 -1.03 3.68
C THR A 237 11.10 -0.13 4.91
N ASP A 238 10.26 -0.61 5.84
CA ASP A 238 10.02 0.01 7.14
C ASP A 238 9.48 1.44 7.04
N VAL A 239 8.62 1.66 6.04
CA VAL A 239 7.89 2.90 5.82
C VAL A 239 6.57 2.84 6.56
N LEU A 240 6.32 3.80 7.46
CA LEU A 240 5.05 3.94 8.17
C LEU A 240 4.38 5.26 7.78
N LEU A 241 3.16 5.16 7.25
CA LEU A 241 2.32 6.29 6.90
C LEU A 241 1.30 6.53 8.01
N SER A 242 1.42 7.68 8.68
CA SER A 242 0.52 8.17 9.72
C SER A 242 -0.19 9.45 9.26
N ASP A 243 -1.06 10.01 10.10
CA ASP A 243 -1.77 11.27 9.81
C ASP A 243 -0.82 12.36 9.29
N ASN A 244 -1.11 12.89 8.10
CA ASN A 244 -0.34 13.93 7.42
C ASN A 244 1.14 13.60 7.12
N SER A 245 1.59 12.35 7.28
CA SER A 245 2.97 11.98 6.94
C SER A 245 3.11 11.76 5.43
N ILE A 246 4.04 12.47 4.81
CA ILE A 246 4.49 12.24 3.45
C ILE A 246 5.89 11.65 3.55
N GLN A 247 6.09 10.46 3.00
CA GLN A 247 7.39 9.82 2.92
C GLN A 247 7.91 9.90 1.50
N GLN A 248 9.22 10.07 1.36
CA GLN A 248 9.87 10.31 0.09
C GLN A 248 11.01 9.32 -0.13
N LEU A 249 11.10 8.84 -1.37
CA LEU A 249 12.20 8.05 -1.90
C LEU A 249 12.71 8.74 -3.17
N ASN A 250 14.00 9.06 -3.16
CA ASN A 250 14.69 9.63 -4.29
C ASN A 250 15.76 8.64 -4.75
N PHE A 251 15.86 8.41 -6.06
CA PHE A 251 16.94 7.62 -6.64
C PHE A 251 17.22 8.08 -8.07
N THR A 252 18.44 7.87 -8.54
CA THR A 252 18.84 8.18 -9.90
C THR A 252 18.79 6.92 -10.75
N VAL A 253 18.12 7.00 -11.89
CA VAL A 253 18.22 5.99 -12.96
C VAL A 253 19.31 6.44 -13.90
N ASN A 254 20.29 5.57 -14.16
CA ASN A 254 21.19 5.70 -15.29
C ASN A 254 20.73 4.74 -16.38
N ALA A 255 20.62 5.22 -17.61
CA ALA A 255 20.11 4.43 -18.70
C ALA A 255 20.77 4.76 -20.02
N ASP A 256 20.69 3.82 -20.95
CA ASP A 256 20.94 4.01 -22.38
C ASP A 256 19.90 3.21 -23.16
N SER A 257 19.52 3.71 -24.33
CA SER A 257 18.53 3.08 -25.19
C SER A 257 18.91 3.20 -26.65
N SER A 258 18.63 2.13 -27.38
CA SER A 258 18.83 2.00 -28.83
C SER A 258 17.69 2.60 -29.67
N TYR A 259 16.80 3.42 -29.08
CA TYR A 259 15.70 4.03 -29.81
C TYR A 259 16.20 5.00 -30.90
N THR A 260 15.70 4.84 -32.12
CA THR A 260 16.14 5.64 -33.31
C THR A 260 15.03 6.51 -33.89
N GLY A 261 13.84 6.54 -33.26
CA GLY A 261 12.72 7.31 -33.76
C GLY A 261 12.96 8.81 -33.63
N ARG A 262 12.60 9.56 -34.68
CA ARG A 262 12.75 11.02 -34.70
C ARG A 262 11.86 11.69 -33.65
N ASN A 263 10.60 11.26 -33.53
CA ASN A 263 9.64 11.84 -32.59
C ASN A 263 9.88 11.32 -31.17
N ALA A 264 9.60 12.16 -30.17
CA ALA A 264 9.59 11.72 -28.79
C ALA A 264 8.53 10.62 -28.59
N LEU A 265 8.94 9.51 -27.96
CA LEU A 265 8.04 8.42 -27.59
C LEU A 265 8.13 8.15 -26.10
N GLU A 266 6.98 8.00 -25.45
CA GLU A 266 6.93 7.60 -24.04
C GLU A 266 7.13 6.09 -23.93
N ILE A 267 8.25 5.67 -23.34
CA ILE A 267 8.68 4.28 -23.27
C ILE A 267 8.77 3.84 -21.80
N PRO A 268 8.23 2.66 -21.44
CA PRO A 268 8.37 2.12 -20.09
C PRO A 268 9.82 1.71 -19.80
N TYR A 269 10.34 2.11 -18.64
CA TYR A 269 11.70 1.77 -18.19
C TYR A 269 11.71 0.84 -16.96
N GLY A 270 10.56 0.62 -16.34
CA GLY A 270 10.45 -0.15 -15.12
C GLY A 270 9.06 -0.08 -14.48
N PHE A 271 8.99 -0.64 -13.28
CA PHE A 271 7.79 -0.62 -12.46
C PHE A 271 8.13 -0.69 -10.97
N ALA A 272 7.22 -0.16 -10.15
CA ALA A 272 7.24 -0.32 -8.71
C ALA A 272 6.08 -1.20 -8.25
N VAL A 273 6.36 -2.15 -7.37
CA VAL A 273 5.36 -2.91 -6.62
C VAL A 273 5.34 -2.38 -5.20
N ILE A 274 4.23 -1.78 -4.81
CA ILE A 274 4.05 -1.20 -3.48
C ILE A 274 3.15 -2.12 -2.68
N TYR A 275 3.72 -2.74 -1.66
CA TYR A 275 3.00 -3.55 -0.69
C TYR A 275 2.58 -2.69 0.48
N PHE A 276 1.34 -2.84 0.94
CA PHE A 276 0.84 -2.06 2.07
C PHE A 276 -0.11 -2.84 2.98
N ASN A 277 -0.06 -2.61 4.30
CA ASN A 277 -1.03 -3.15 5.26
C ASN A 277 -1.55 -2.05 6.20
N TYR A 278 -2.73 -2.26 6.79
CA TYR A 278 -3.26 -1.36 7.80
C TYR A 278 -4.36 -2.02 8.63
N ASN A 279 -4.58 -1.46 9.84
CA ASN A 279 -5.57 -1.95 10.80
C ASN A 279 -6.97 -1.41 10.51
N ASN A 280 -7.55 -1.76 9.37
CA ASN A 280 -8.98 -1.68 9.13
C ASN A 280 -9.30 -2.40 7.82
N THR A 281 -10.57 -2.46 7.50
CA THR A 281 -11.09 -2.84 6.19
C THR A 281 -12.12 -1.81 5.77
N HIS A 282 -12.53 -1.85 4.51
CA HIS A 282 -13.61 -1.02 4.02
C HIS A 282 -14.91 -1.28 4.78
N TYR A 283 -15.30 -2.54 4.93
CA TYR A 283 -16.45 -2.92 5.75
C TYR A 283 -16.00 -3.42 7.13
N ASN A 284 -16.58 -2.89 8.21
CA ASN A 284 -16.29 -3.39 9.55
C ASN A 284 -16.55 -4.90 9.66
N ALA A 285 -15.61 -5.63 10.28
CA ALA A 285 -15.74 -7.08 10.44
C ALA A 285 -17.04 -7.52 11.13
N THR A 286 -17.57 -6.73 12.08
CA THR A 286 -18.86 -7.03 12.74
C THR A 286 -20.08 -6.81 11.85
N SER A 287 -19.96 -5.99 10.80
CA SER A 287 -21.01 -5.81 9.79
C SER A 287 -21.02 -6.97 8.81
N VAL A 288 -19.83 -7.45 8.42
CA VAL A 288 -19.67 -8.61 7.54
C VAL A 288 -19.93 -9.92 8.28
N ILE A 289 -19.50 -10.03 9.54
CA ILE A 289 -19.62 -11.22 10.38
C ILE A 289 -20.43 -10.83 11.62
N PRO A 290 -21.78 -10.76 11.51
CA PRO A 290 -22.63 -10.28 12.59
C PRO A 290 -22.80 -11.30 13.73
N GLY A 291 -22.43 -12.57 13.51
CA GLY A 291 -22.62 -13.62 14.51
C GLY A 291 -21.74 -14.85 14.29
N ILE A 292 -21.29 -15.42 15.40
CA ILE A 292 -20.50 -16.65 15.44
C ILE A 292 -21.11 -17.56 16.51
N PHE A 293 -21.26 -18.83 16.19
CA PHE A 293 -21.61 -19.89 17.12
C PHE A 293 -20.60 -21.03 16.99
N ALA A 294 -20.22 -21.61 18.11
CA ALA A 294 -19.43 -22.83 18.13
C ALA A 294 -19.79 -23.65 19.36
N SER A 295 -19.67 -24.97 19.22
CA SER A 295 -19.67 -25.90 20.34
C SER A 295 -18.30 -26.58 20.45
N GLY A 296 -18.15 -27.53 21.35
CA GLY A 296 -16.87 -28.18 21.60
C GLY A 296 -17.00 -29.39 22.49
N TYR A 297 -15.92 -29.73 23.19
CA TYR A 297 -15.89 -30.95 23.99
C TYR A 297 -16.62 -30.80 25.34
N GLY A 298 -17.93 -31.07 25.33
CA GLY A 298 -18.77 -31.24 26.52
C GLY A 298 -19.04 -32.70 26.84
N GLN A 299 -19.36 -32.99 28.09
CA GLN A 299 -19.84 -34.30 28.55
C GLN A 299 -21.16 -34.12 29.29
N ILE A 300 -22.20 -34.85 28.90
CA ILE A 300 -23.44 -34.97 29.66
C ILE A 300 -23.57 -36.38 30.25
N SER A 301 -24.12 -36.47 31.45
CA SER A 301 -24.45 -37.73 32.11
C SER A 301 -25.81 -37.61 32.79
N ALA A 302 -26.61 -38.66 32.69
CA ALA A 302 -27.85 -38.81 33.44
C ALA A 302 -27.62 -39.89 34.51
N ASN A 303 -27.98 -39.60 35.76
CA ASN A 303 -27.92 -40.59 36.83
C ASN A 303 -29.33 -40.97 37.27
N LYS A 304 -29.48 -42.25 37.58
CA LYS A 304 -30.68 -42.89 38.11
C LYS A 304 -30.34 -43.53 39.45
N GLN A 305 -31.17 -43.31 40.47
CA GLN A 305 -31.11 -43.99 41.76
C GLN A 305 -32.49 -44.56 42.11
N GLY A 306 -32.53 -45.79 42.64
CA GLY A 306 -33.77 -46.44 43.07
C GLY A 306 -33.88 -47.90 42.61
N PRO A 307 -35.05 -48.54 42.79
CA PRO A 307 -36.21 -47.97 43.48
C PRO A 307 -35.99 -47.91 45.00
N GLU A 308 -36.49 -46.85 45.63
CA GLU A 308 -36.65 -46.73 47.09
C GLU A 308 -38.11 -46.99 47.48
N GLN A 309 -38.35 -47.23 48.77
CA GLN A 309 -39.71 -47.44 49.28
C GLN A 309 -40.49 -46.12 49.30
N ASP A 310 -41.72 -46.14 48.81
CA ASP A 310 -42.70 -45.08 49.04
C ASP A 310 -43.23 -45.10 50.49
N ALA A 311 -44.08 -44.14 50.85
CA ALA A 311 -44.71 -44.09 52.18
C ALA A 311 -45.57 -45.32 52.53
N SER A 312 -45.90 -46.16 51.55
CA SER A 312 -46.68 -47.40 51.69
C SER A 312 -45.80 -48.66 51.69
N GLY A 313 -44.47 -48.52 51.59
CA GLY A 313 -43.52 -49.64 51.58
C GLY A 313 -43.24 -50.26 50.20
N ASN A 314 -43.80 -49.71 49.11
CA ASN A 314 -43.60 -50.22 47.76
C ASN A 314 -42.31 -49.68 47.15
N TYR A 315 -41.52 -50.54 46.50
CA TYR A 315 -40.31 -50.15 45.76
C TYR A 315 -40.65 -49.49 44.42
N VAL A 316 -41.10 -48.23 44.46
CA VAL A 316 -41.55 -47.47 43.28
C VAL A 316 -40.92 -46.09 43.15
N LEU A 317 -40.21 -45.60 44.17
CA LEU A 317 -39.65 -44.25 44.16
C LEU A 317 -38.30 -44.24 43.45
N TRP A 318 -38.20 -43.50 42.35
CA TRP A 318 -36.96 -43.31 41.59
C TRP A 318 -36.50 -41.88 41.69
N TYR A 319 -35.18 -41.67 41.58
CA TYR A 319 -34.58 -40.35 41.50
C TYR A 319 -33.74 -40.21 40.25
N GLU A 320 -33.76 -39.00 39.70
CA GLU A 320 -33.01 -38.62 38.52
C GLU A 320 -32.29 -37.29 38.69
N ASN A 321 -31.10 -37.18 38.10
CA ASN A 321 -30.42 -35.91 37.88
C ASN A 321 -29.48 -36.00 36.68
N ALA A 322 -29.09 -34.85 36.14
CA ALA A 322 -28.13 -34.76 35.06
C ALA A 322 -26.95 -33.87 35.45
N THR A 323 -25.77 -34.22 34.94
CA THR A 323 -24.54 -33.45 35.09
C THR A 323 -23.97 -33.14 33.71
N PHE A 324 -23.73 -31.86 33.44
CA PHE A 324 -22.94 -31.41 32.30
C PHE A 324 -21.54 -30.99 32.78
N LYS A 325 -20.50 -31.42 32.08
CA LYS A 325 -19.10 -31.11 32.39
C LYS A 325 -18.40 -30.56 31.16
N ASN A 326 -17.72 -29.43 31.32
CA ASN A 326 -16.81 -28.91 30.32
C ASN A 326 -15.52 -29.74 30.32
N LYS A 327 -15.20 -30.40 29.19
CA LYS A 327 -14.00 -31.24 29.03
C LYS A 327 -12.92 -30.57 28.20
N ALA A 328 -13.19 -29.38 27.66
CA ALA A 328 -12.19 -28.54 27.03
C ALA A 328 -11.10 -28.13 28.03
N LYS A 329 -9.94 -27.76 27.50
CA LYS A 329 -8.76 -27.33 28.26
C LYS A 329 -8.60 -25.82 28.30
N SER A 330 -8.98 -25.12 27.23
CA SER A 330 -8.66 -23.70 27.07
C SER A 330 -9.87 -22.76 26.96
N TYR A 331 -11.10 -23.26 26.89
CA TYR A 331 -12.30 -22.43 26.77
C TYR A 331 -13.47 -22.89 27.62
N SER A 332 -14.36 -21.93 27.85
CA SER A 332 -15.56 -22.07 28.65
C SER A 332 -16.81 -22.22 27.78
N PHE A 333 -17.87 -22.80 28.34
CA PHE A 333 -19.19 -22.90 27.72
C PHE A 333 -20.26 -22.08 28.45
N ASN A 334 -21.24 -21.58 27.71
CA ASN A 334 -22.54 -21.20 28.23
C ASN A 334 -23.55 -22.31 27.91
N LEU A 335 -24.11 -22.90 28.96
CA LEU A 335 -25.20 -23.86 28.85
C LEU A 335 -26.50 -23.09 28.60
N THR A 336 -27.22 -23.43 27.54
CA THR A 336 -28.42 -22.69 27.12
C THR A 336 -29.71 -23.45 27.42
N ASN A 337 -29.67 -24.78 27.42
CA ASN A 337 -30.78 -25.62 27.84
C ASN A 337 -30.27 -26.96 28.37
N VAL A 338 -30.95 -27.53 29.35
CA VAL A 338 -30.79 -28.94 29.77
C VAL A 338 -32.16 -29.55 29.96
N ASN A 339 -32.40 -30.71 29.35
CA ASN A 339 -33.59 -31.51 29.64
C ASN A 339 -33.18 -32.84 30.26
N ILE A 340 -33.97 -33.30 31.22
CA ILE A 340 -33.88 -34.63 31.80
C ILE A 340 -35.28 -35.22 31.87
N TRP A 341 -35.42 -36.47 31.46
CA TRP A 341 -36.70 -37.16 31.48
C TRP A 341 -36.52 -38.67 31.53
N ALA A 342 -37.52 -39.38 32.05
CA ALA A 342 -37.56 -40.82 32.16
C ALA A 342 -38.68 -41.40 31.30
N VAL A 343 -38.38 -42.49 30.61
CA VAL A 343 -39.35 -43.26 29.82
C VAL A 343 -39.44 -44.70 30.33
N ASP A 344 -40.56 -45.36 30.02
CA ASP A 344 -40.76 -46.78 30.29
C ASP A 344 -39.76 -47.63 29.50
N GLY A 345 -38.82 -48.23 30.21
CA GLY A 345 -37.79 -49.13 29.67
C GLY A 345 -38.16 -50.60 29.63
N SER A 346 -39.42 -50.96 29.92
CA SER A 346 -39.87 -52.35 30.03
C SER A 346 -39.63 -53.16 28.75
N ASN A 347 -39.66 -52.50 27.59
CA ASN A 347 -39.26 -53.09 26.31
C ASN A 347 -38.10 -52.33 25.64
N PRO A 348 -36.84 -52.80 25.77
CA PRO A 348 -35.69 -52.13 25.17
C PRO A 348 -35.68 -52.19 23.63
N THR A 349 -36.46 -53.09 23.01
CA THR A 349 -36.49 -53.24 21.54
C THR A 349 -37.34 -52.21 20.82
N THR A 350 -38.23 -51.52 21.54
CA THR A 350 -39.12 -50.48 21.01
C THR A 350 -38.94 -49.15 21.74
N LEU A 351 -37.82 -48.99 22.45
CA LEU A 351 -37.54 -47.83 23.27
C LEU A 351 -37.22 -46.62 22.37
N ASP A 352 -38.12 -45.63 22.37
CA ASP A 352 -37.87 -44.32 21.77
C ASP A 352 -37.84 -43.27 22.89
N PRO A 353 -36.69 -42.59 23.13
CA PRO A 353 -36.59 -41.56 24.14
C PRO A 353 -37.53 -40.37 23.90
N PHE A 354 -38.01 -40.15 22.68
CA PHE A 354 -38.85 -39.00 22.35
C PHE A 354 -40.34 -39.34 22.19
N ASP A 355 -40.72 -40.62 22.36
CA ASP A 355 -42.13 -41.03 22.33
C ASP A 355 -42.82 -40.62 23.64
N SER A 356 -43.70 -39.62 23.52
CA SER A 356 -44.50 -39.10 24.65
C SER A 356 -45.38 -40.15 25.33
N SER A 357 -45.73 -41.26 24.66
CA SER A 357 -46.52 -42.34 25.25
C SER A 357 -45.73 -43.20 26.24
N LEU A 358 -44.40 -43.20 26.11
CA LEU A 358 -43.49 -43.88 27.03
C LEU A 358 -43.08 -42.99 28.21
N LEU A 359 -43.44 -41.70 28.20
CA LEU A 359 -43.04 -40.74 29.23
C LEU A 359 -43.64 -41.09 30.60
N ILE A 360 -42.78 -41.19 31.61
CA ILE A 360 -43.23 -41.51 32.97
C ILE A 360 -43.78 -40.26 33.64
N SER A 361 -45.00 -40.36 34.17
CA SER A 361 -45.65 -39.28 34.89
C SER A 361 -44.81 -38.83 36.10
N GLY A 362 -44.64 -37.52 36.26
CA GLY A 362 -43.81 -36.94 37.30
C GLY A 362 -42.33 -36.81 36.94
N SER A 363 -41.90 -37.28 35.75
CA SER A 363 -40.62 -36.93 35.13
C SER A 363 -40.84 -35.90 34.01
N ASN A 364 -39.76 -35.53 33.30
CA ASN A 364 -39.66 -34.46 32.29
C ASN A 364 -39.46 -33.06 32.87
N TYR A 365 -38.20 -32.68 33.01
CA TYR A 365 -37.79 -31.38 33.51
C TYR A 365 -36.90 -30.67 32.50
N THR A 366 -37.27 -29.44 32.17
CA THR A 366 -36.50 -28.53 31.33
C THR A 366 -35.94 -27.40 32.18
N TYR A 367 -34.62 -27.20 32.10
CA TYR A 367 -33.95 -26.03 32.64
C TYR A 367 -33.69 -25.03 31.51
N GLY A 368 -34.57 -24.03 31.42
CA GLY A 368 -34.40 -22.87 30.57
C GLY A 368 -33.82 -21.66 31.31
N SER A 369 -33.52 -20.61 30.55
CA SER A 369 -32.91 -19.35 31.03
C SER A 369 -33.66 -18.72 32.24
N PRO A 370 -32.95 -18.19 33.26
CA PRO A 370 -31.50 -18.07 33.32
C PRO A 370 -30.86 -19.32 33.92
N LEU A 371 -30.05 -20.01 33.10
CA LEU A 371 -28.98 -20.88 33.57
C LEU A 371 -27.76 -19.97 33.89
N PRO A 372 -27.32 -19.81 35.15
CA PRO A 372 -26.00 -19.29 35.47
C PRO A 372 -25.02 -20.49 35.44
N THR A 373 -23.75 -20.42 35.05
CA THR A 373 -22.74 -19.40 34.84
C THR A 373 -21.75 -20.05 33.89
N THR A 374 -21.17 -19.30 32.95
CA THR A 374 -20.00 -19.71 32.18
C THR A 374 -19.18 -20.83 32.84
N LEU A 375 -19.19 -22.02 32.23
CA LEU A 375 -18.51 -23.21 32.73
C LEU A 375 -17.07 -23.21 32.25
N ALA A 376 -16.16 -22.82 33.15
CA ALA A 376 -14.71 -22.87 32.92
C ALA A 376 -14.23 -24.28 32.53
N PRO A 377 -13.04 -24.40 31.90
CA PRO A 377 -12.41 -25.70 31.64
C PRO A 377 -12.44 -26.62 32.87
N GLY A 378 -12.96 -27.83 32.70
CA GLY A 378 -13.08 -28.83 33.78
C GLY A 378 -14.25 -28.65 34.74
N ALA A 379 -14.94 -27.49 34.73
CA ALA A 379 -16.09 -27.22 35.58
C ALA A 379 -17.31 -28.06 35.17
N HIS A 380 -18.26 -28.20 36.08
CA HIS A 380 -19.49 -28.95 35.84
C HIS A 380 -20.70 -28.23 36.46
N TRP A 381 -21.87 -28.57 35.95
CA TRP A 381 -23.17 -28.09 36.41
C TRP A 381 -24.10 -29.29 36.59
N ASN A 382 -24.96 -29.25 37.60
CA ASN A 382 -25.90 -30.31 37.92
C ASN A 382 -27.34 -29.77 37.93
N THR A 383 -28.28 -30.58 37.47
CA THR A 383 -29.69 -30.37 37.81
C THR A 383 -29.94 -30.63 39.29
N SER A 384 -31.06 -30.14 39.79
CA SER A 384 -31.63 -30.66 41.04
C SER A 384 -31.86 -32.18 40.94
N LYS A 385 -31.87 -32.85 42.09
CA LYS A 385 -32.30 -34.25 42.20
C LYS A 385 -33.83 -34.29 42.23
N PHE A 386 -34.43 -34.86 41.20
CA PHE A 386 -35.88 -35.06 41.12
C PHE A 386 -36.26 -36.47 41.54
N ASN A 387 -37.55 -36.66 41.82
CA ASN A 387 -38.11 -37.97 42.09
C ASN A 387 -39.43 -38.17 41.35
N PHE A 388 -39.71 -39.41 41.00
CA PHE A 388 -40.96 -39.84 40.38
C PHE A 388 -41.28 -41.27 40.81
N THR A 389 -42.54 -41.68 40.69
CA THR A 389 -42.99 -43.03 41.05
C THR A 389 -43.21 -43.90 39.83
N PHE A 390 -42.57 -45.06 39.77
CA PHE A 390 -42.72 -46.02 38.67
C PHE A 390 -42.50 -47.45 39.15
N SER A 391 -43.42 -48.36 38.82
CA SER A 391 -43.42 -49.75 39.27
C SER A 391 -42.46 -50.67 38.52
N SER A 392 -41.87 -50.19 37.43
CA SER A 392 -40.90 -50.94 36.63
C SER A 392 -39.55 -50.20 36.60
N VAL A 393 -38.64 -50.61 35.72
CA VAL A 393 -37.30 -50.01 35.63
C VAL A 393 -37.34 -48.88 34.59
N PRO A 394 -37.16 -47.60 34.98
CA PRO A 394 -37.17 -46.50 34.04
C PRO A 394 -35.82 -46.39 33.30
N VAL A 395 -35.84 -45.78 32.10
CA VAL A 395 -34.63 -45.31 31.41
C VAL A 395 -34.63 -43.79 31.47
N VAL A 396 -33.60 -43.23 32.11
CA VAL A 396 -33.42 -41.77 32.26
C VAL A 396 -32.53 -41.26 31.13
N TRP A 397 -33.01 -40.24 30.44
CA TRP A 397 -32.32 -39.54 29.36
C TRP A 397 -32.01 -38.12 29.79
N ALA A 398 -30.91 -37.58 29.27
CA ALA A 398 -30.62 -36.17 29.39
C ALA A 398 -30.05 -35.64 28.08
N ASN A 399 -30.41 -34.41 27.73
CA ASN A 399 -29.81 -33.67 26.64
C ASN A 399 -29.49 -32.24 27.07
N CYS A 400 -28.65 -31.57 26.30
CA CYS A 400 -28.34 -30.16 26.53
C CYS A 400 -27.99 -29.44 25.23
N THR A 401 -28.20 -28.14 25.22
CA THR A 401 -27.60 -27.23 24.25
C THR A 401 -26.63 -26.31 24.96
N PHE A 402 -25.48 -26.08 24.34
CA PHE A 402 -24.42 -25.24 24.89
C PHE A 402 -23.64 -24.60 23.73
N LYS A 403 -23.01 -23.46 24.02
CA LYS A 403 -22.11 -22.78 23.09
C LYS A 403 -20.84 -22.34 23.78
N VAL A 404 -19.75 -22.22 23.04
CA VAL A 404 -18.53 -21.54 23.49
C VAL A 404 -18.92 -20.12 23.90
N VAL A 405 -18.38 -19.65 25.02
CA VAL A 405 -18.68 -18.28 25.49
C VAL A 405 -18.13 -17.27 24.49
N ASP A 406 -18.90 -16.23 24.21
CA ASP A 406 -18.57 -15.22 23.19
C ASP A 406 -17.22 -14.53 23.49
N ASN A 407 -16.81 -14.43 24.76
CA ASN A 407 -15.50 -13.89 25.14
C ASN A 407 -14.29 -14.77 24.76
N ASN A 408 -14.52 -16.03 24.39
CA ASN A 408 -13.52 -16.98 23.89
C ASN A 408 -13.45 -17.00 22.36
N ILE A 409 -14.20 -16.12 21.71
CA ILE A 409 -14.20 -15.95 20.26
C ILE A 409 -13.54 -14.61 19.98
N THR A 410 -12.47 -14.66 19.21
CA THR A 410 -11.78 -13.44 18.77
C THR A 410 -12.14 -13.16 17.32
N LEU A 411 -12.80 -12.02 17.08
CA LEU A 411 -13.01 -11.47 15.73
C LEU A 411 -11.96 -10.40 15.46
N LEU A 412 -11.13 -10.60 14.43
CA LEU A 412 -10.14 -9.62 14.01
C LEU A 412 -10.53 -9.01 12.66
N ASN A 413 -10.37 -7.70 12.58
CA ASN A 413 -10.55 -6.94 11.35
C ASN A 413 -9.20 -6.37 10.89
N ARG A 414 -8.73 -6.69 9.68
CA ARG A 414 -7.45 -6.18 9.16
C ARG A 414 -7.38 -6.26 7.64
N SER A 415 -6.63 -5.37 6.98
CA SER A 415 -6.26 -5.55 5.57
C SER A 415 -4.82 -6.07 5.48
N VAL A 416 -4.61 -7.26 4.90
CA VAL A 416 -3.30 -7.96 4.78
C VAL A 416 -3.18 -8.72 3.45
N ASN A 417 -2.08 -9.45 3.19
CA ASN A 417 -1.71 -10.01 1.87
C ASN A 417 -1.68 -11.49 1.97
N GLU A 418 -1.78 -12.06 0.79
CA GLU A 418 -1.65 -13.48 0.52
C GLU A 418 -0.32 -14.09 0.95
N TYR A 419 0.79 -13.35 0.91
CA TYR A 419 2.15 -13.86 1.06
C TYR A 419 2.87 -13.36 2.32
N SER A 420 2.24 -12.43 3.06
CA SER A 420 2.81 -11.84 4.26
C SER A 420 1.71 -11.28 5.16
N THR A 421 1.74 -11.67 6.44
CA THR A 421 0.98 -10.97 7.49
C THR A 421 1.50 -9.55 7.74
N LYS A 422 2.68 -9.20 7.18
CA LYS A 422 3.34 -7.89 7.29
C LYS A 422 2.95 -6.90 6.18
N TYR A 423 2.61 -7.31 4.96
CA TYR A 423 2.30 -6.36 3.88
C TYR A 423 1.35 -6.96 2.89
N GLY A 424 0.33 -6.19 2.50
CA GLY A 424 -1.07 -6.59 2.43
C GLY A 424 -1.71 -6.62 1.03
N SER A 425 -1.93 -5.45 0.52
CA SER A 425 -2.41 -5.26 -0.83
C SER A 425 -1.24 -4.85 -1.72
N ALA A 426 -1.40 -4.99 -3.02
CA ALA A 426 -0.38 -4.59 -3.98
C ALA A 426 -0.90 -3.44 -4.84
N TYR A 427 -0.04 -2.45 -5.02
CA TYR A 427 -0.22 -1.38 -5.98
C TYR A 427 0.97 -1.40 -6.94
N ILE A 428 0.71 -1.82 -8.19
CA ILE A 428 1.72 -1.86 -9.25
C ILE A 428 1.66 -0.57 -10.05
N ILE A 429 2.79 0.13 -10.15
CA ILE A 429 2.96 1.35 -10.93
C ILE A 429 3.93 1.04 -12.07
N THR A 430 3.46 1.14 -13.33
CA THR A 430 4.34 1.13 -14.50
C THR A 430 4.89 2.52 -14.74
N GLU A 431 6.19 2.65 -14.95
CA GLU A 431 6.86 3.93 -15.10
C GLU A 431 7.40 4.12 -16.51
N LYS A 432 7.21 5.33 -17.03
CA LYS A 432 7.61 5.70 -18.38
C LYS A 432 8.33 7.03 -18.42
N ILE A 433 9.22 7.19 -19.39
CA ILE A 433 9.89 8.45 -19.71
C ILE A 433 9.84 8.68 -21.21
N GLN A 434 9.83 9.95 -21.65
CA GLN A 434 9.90 10.25 -23.08
C GLN A 434 11.34 10.13 -23.56
N ILE A 435 11.56 9.40 -24.64
CA ILE A 435 12.85 9.24 -25.29
C ILE A 435 12.84 9.82 -26.70
N VAL A 436 13.96 10.43 -27.10
CA VAL A 436 14.17 11.01 -28.43
C VAL A 436 15.40 10.36 -29.07
N GLY A 437 15.20 9.66 -30.19
CA GLY A 437 16.26 8.95 -30.91
C GLY A 437 16.99 9.78 -31.96
N SER A 438 16.82 11.10 -31.95
CA SER A 438 17.41 12.00 -32.94
C SER A 438 18.14 13.18 -32.27
N TYR A 439 17.78 14.42 -32.59
CA TYR A 439 18.35 15.61 -31.97
C TYR A 439 17.46 16.07 -30.80
N LEU A 440 18.08 16.68 -29.79
CA LEU A 440 17.38 17.24 -28.64
C LEU A 440 18.13 18.49 -28.20
N ILE A 441 17.52 19.67 -28.40
CA ILE A 441 18.23 20.92 -28.16
C ILE A 441 17.92 21.46 -26.76
N LYS A 442 18.99 21.87 -26.08
CA LYS A 442 18.97 22.61 -24.83
C LYS A 442 19.50 24.02 -25.06
N VAL A 443 18.86 24.99 -24.41
CA VAL A 443 19.40 26.35 -24.34
C VAL A 443 19.59 26.72 -22.88
N THR A 444 20.78 27.22 -22.56
CA THR A 444 21.13 27.74 -21.24
C THR A 444 21.51 29.21 -21.39
N LYS A 445 20.92 30.07 -20.55
CA LYS A 445 21.28 31.49 -20.49
C LYS A 445 22.04 31.78 -19.21
N HIS A 446 23.17 32.46 -19.34
CA HIS A 446 23.93 33.02 -18.22
C HIS A 446 23.85 34.53 -18.27
N ILE A 447 23.68 35.13 -17.10
CA ILE A 447 23.62 36.58 -16.90
C ILE A 447 24.68 36.91 -15.84
N ILE A 448 25.73 37.60 -16.25
CA ILE A 448 26.89 37.91 -15.40
C ILE A 448 26.95 39.42 -15.19
N PRO A 449 26.70 39.93 -13.98
CA PRO A 449 26.81 41.35 -13.70
C PRO A 449 28.27 41.80 -13.69
N ASN A 450 28.55 42.93 -14.32
CA ASN A 450 29.85 43.58 -14.33
C ASN A 450 29.91 44.74 -13.33
N ALA A 451 31.12 45.07 -12.87
CA ALA A 451 31.35 46.15 -11.91
C ALA A 451 30.96 47.55 -12.44
N ASP A 452 30.88 47.71 -13.76
CA ASP A 452 30.49 48.95 -14.43
C ASP A 452 28.97 49.11 -14.61
N GLY A 453 28.18 48.16 -14.09
CA GLY A 453 26.72 48.16 -14.19
C GLY A 453 26.17 47.54 -15.48
N THR A 454 27.04 47.03 -16.36
CA THR A 454 26.62 46.22 -17.51
C THR A 454 26.39 44.75 -17.12
N TYR A 455 25.77 43.98 -18.00
CA TYR A 455 25.59 42.54 -17.84
C TYR A 455 26.09 41.81 -19.08
N ASP A 456 26.97 40.82 -18.88
CA ASP A 456 27.34 39.88 -19.92
C ASP A 456 26.33 38.75 -20.03
N MET A 457 25.84 38.56 -21.24
CA MET A 457 24.82 37.60 -21.60
C MET A 457 25.48 36.49 -22.41
N TYR A 458 25.40 35.25 -21.92
CA TYR A 458 25.81 34.07 -22.69
C TYR A 458 24.60 33.19 -22.96
N ILE A 459 24.32 32.93 -24.23
CA ILE A 459 23.32 31.93 -24.65
C ILE A 459 24.09 30.74 -25.19
N VAL A 460 24.00 29.62 -24.48
CA VAL A 460 24.64 28.36 -24.81
C VAL A 460 23.57 27.44 -25.41
N VAL A 461 23.74 27.07 -26.67
CA VAL A 461 22.83 26.20 -27.43
C VAL A 461 23.53 24.87 -27.67
N GLU A 462 22.96 23.79 -27.15
CA GLU A 462 23.61 22.47 -27.06
C GLU A 462 22.69 21.41 -27.69
N ASN A 463 23.21 20.57 -28.57
CA ASN A 463 22.49 19.39 -29.04
C ASN A 463 22.89 18.16 -28.22
N ILE A 464 22.07 17.86 -27.21
CA ILE A 464 22.27 16.71 -26.33
C ILE A 464 21.71 15.40 -26.92
N GLY A 465 21.05 15.46 -28.08
CA GLY A 465 20.60 14.28 -28.83
C GLY A 465 21.77 13.55 -29.51
N SER A 466 21.53 12.35 -30.03
CA SER A 466 22.56 11.56 -30.71
C SER A 466 22.81 12.00 -32.16
N GLU A 467 21.81 12.59 -32.82
CA GLU A 467 21.87 12.95 -34.24
C GLU A 467 22.06 14.45 -34.45
N THR A 468 22.62 14.80 -35.61
CA THR A 468 22.75 16.19 -36.04
C THR A 468 21.37 16.86 -36.18
N SER A 469 21.22 18.07 -35.64
CA SER A 469 19.98 18.83 -35.69
C SER A 469 19.67 19.39 -37.08
N PRO A 470 18.43 19.76 -37.40
CA PRO A 470 18.17 20.73 -38.47
C PRO A 470 18.72 22.11 -38.06
N PHE A 471 18.46 23.14 -38.87
CA PHE A 471 18.70 24.53 -38.46
C PHE A 471 18.00 24.82 -37.13
N VAL A 472 18.72 25.47 -36.22
CA VAL A 472 18.22 25.81 -34.88
C VAL A 472 18.07 27.32 -34.79
N TYR A 473 16.93 27.80 -34.31
CA TYR A 473 16.73 29.20 -34.03
C TYR A 473 16.73 29.39 -32.51
N ALA A 474 17.71 30.13 -32.01
CA ALA A 474 17.71 30.60 -30.63
C ALA A 474 17.18 32.04 -30.59
N TYR A 475 16.39 32.36 -29.57
CA TYR A 475 15.74 33.65 -29.41
C TYR A 475 16.03 34.25 -28.06
N ASP A 476 16.15 35.57 -27.98
CA ASP A 476 16.26 36.29 -26.71
C ASP A 476 15.34 37.54 -26.72
N LEU A 477 14.89 37.95 -25.55
CA LEU A 477 14.15 39.20 -25.33
C LEU A 477 15.03 40.19 -24.57
N ILE A 478 15.16 41.39 -25.14
CA ILE A 478 15.83 42.51 -24.48
C ILE A 478 14.79 43.30 -23.69
N PRO A 479 14.93 43.42 -22.36
CA PRO A 479 13.97 44.16 -21.55
C PRO A 479 13.87 45.63 -21.96
N GLN A 480 12.72 46.23 -21.64
CA GLN A 480 12.52 47.67 -21.78
C GLN A 480 13.58 48.40 -20.95
N ASN A 481 14.08 49.51 -21.49
CA ASN A 481 15.16 50.32 -20.90
C ASN A 481 16.55 49.69 -20.91
N PHE A 482 16.72 48.49 -21.48
CA PHE A 482 18.02 47.94 -21.83
C PHE A 482 18.36 48.15 -23.30
N SER A 483 19.65 48.33 -23.56
CA SER A 483 20.25 48.33 -24.89
C SER A 483 21.46 47.41 -24.92
N ILE A 484 21.67 46.75 -26.04
CA ILE A 484 22.92 46.04 -26.30
C ILE A 484 24.05 47.05 -26.44
N VAL A 485 25.14 46.82 -25.72
CA VAL A 485 26.36 47.61 -25.78
C VAL A 485 27.40 46.80 -26.54
N GLY A 486 27.96 47.40 -27.59
CA GLY A 486 28.95 46.73 -28.44
C GLY A 486 28.34 45.80 -29.48
N SER A 487 29.11 44.79 -29.88
CA SER A 487 28.74 43.82 -30.91
C SER A 487 28.33 42.48 -30.31
N ILE A 488 27.33 41.83 -30.90
CA ILE A 488 27.02 40.44 -30.61
C ILE A 488 28.10 39.56 -31.23
N SER A 489 28.65 38.63 -30.45
CA SER A 489 29.63 37.66 -30.90
C SER A 489 29.05 36.25 -30.85
N VAL A 490 29.46 35.41 -31.81
CA VAL A 490 29.20 33.97 -31.82
C VAL A 490 30.54 33.29 -31.88
N ASN A 491 30.80 32.40 -30.92
CA ASN A 491 32.09 31.71 -30.77
C ASN A 491 32.55 30.98 -32.06
N ARG A 492 31.60 30.52 -32.87
CA ARG A 492 31.77 29.89 -34.17
C ARG A 492 30.97 30.63 -35.22
N THR A 493 31.58 31.60 -35.90
CA THR A 493 30.91 32.41 -36.94
C THR A 493 30.44 31.57 -38.13
N ASP A 494 31.09 30.45 -38.40
CA ASP A 494 30.68 29.45 -39.41
C ASP A 494 29.38 28.71 -39.01
N MET A 495 29.03 28.71 -37.72
CA MET A 495 27.77 28.17 -37.23
C MET A 495 26.63 29.19 -37.28
N LEU A 496 26.93 30.49 -37.44
CA LEU A 496 25.91 31.52 -37.59
C LEU A 496 25.46 31.59 -39.06
N ASN A 497 24.21 31.20 -39.33
CA ASN A 497 23.62 31.30 -40.65
C ASN A 497 22.99 32.67 -40.89
N ASN A 498 22.19 33.13 -39.94
CA ASN A 498 21.50 34.42 -40.01
C ASN A 498 21.21 34.97 -38.61
N THR A 499 21.02 36.28 -38.50
CA THR A 499 20.57 36.94 -37.27
C THR A 499 19.68 38.12 -37.63
N GLY A 500 18.76 38.45 -36.74
CA GLY A 500 17.89 39.60 -36.90
C GLY A 500 17.20 39.95 -35.61
N ASN A 501 16.42 41.02 -35.66
CA ASN A 501 15.62 41.49 -34.54
C ASN A 501 14.20 41.84 -34.98
N HIS A 502 13.28 41.82 -34.02
CA HIS A 502 11.90 42.22 -34.22
C HIS A 502 11.42 43.10 -33.05
N SER A 503 10.50 44.01 -33.36
CA SER A 503 9.76 44.75 -32.35
C SER A 503 8.81 43.81 -31.59
N VAL A 504 8.76 43.95 -30.27
CA VAL A 504 7.87 43.17 -29.40
C VAL A 504 6.69 44.06 -29.00
N SER A 505 5.47 43.52 -29.04
CA SER A 505 4.26 44.28 -28.71
C SER A 505 4.05 44.49 -27.21
N ASP A 506 4.64 43.64 -26.37
CA ASP A 506 4.61 43.77 -24.92
C ASP A 506 5.55 44.90 -24.47
N PRO A 507 5.05 45.93 -23.77
CA PRO A 507 5.84 47.11 -23.38
C PRO A 507 6.95 46.82 -22.36
N ARG A 508 7.04 45.60 -21.83
CA ARG A 508 8.14 45.15 -20.97
C ARG A 508 9.43 44.85 -21.74
N TYR A 509 9.38 44.74 -23.07
CA TYR A 509 10.53 44.40 -23.89
C TYR A 509 10.75 45.41 -25.01
N ASN A 510 12.02 45.79 -25.20
CA ASN A 510 12.43 46.71 -26.25
C ASN A 510 12.43 46.00 -27.62
N MET A 511 12.98 44.78 -27.68
CA MET A 511 13.05 43.98 -28.90
C MET A 511 13.24 42.50 -28.60
N SER A 512 12.97 41.65 -29.58
CA SER A 512 13.43 40.27 -29.62
C SER A 512 14.57 40.13 -30.63
N ILE A 513 15.50 39.23 -30.36
CA ILE A 513 16.63 38.92 -31.24
C ILE A 513 16.60 37.43 -31.51
N TYR A 514 16.96 37.05 -32.73
CA TYR A 514 17.11 35.65 -33.10
C TYR A 514 18.47 35.38 -33.74
N TRP A 515 18.94 34.15 -33.56
CA TRP A 515 20.11 33.60 -34.23
C TRP A 515 19.70 32.28 -34.87
N ALA A 516 19.77 32.24 -36.20
CA ALA A 516 19.64 31.02 -36.97
C ALA A 516 21.02 30.36 -37.05
N LEU A 517 21.13 29.19 -36.44
CA LEU A 517 22.34 28.39 -36.36
C LEU A 517 22.30 27.26 -37.38
N ASN A 518 23.44 27.00 -38.01
CA ASN A 518 23.65 25.80 -38.82
C ASN A 518 23.48 24.53 -37.95
N PRO A 519 23.14 23.38 -38.56
CA PRO A 519 23.01 22.08 -37.88
C PRO A 519 24.09 21.80 -36.83
N LEU A 520 23.67 21.53 -35.58
CA LEU A 520 24.54 21.16 -34.47
C LEU A 520 24.72 19.64 -34.42
N ASN A 521 25.96 19.18 -34.26
CA ASN A 521 26.26 17.76 -34.06
C ASN A 521 25.74 17.26 -32.72
N GLY A 522 25.33 15.99 -32.66
CA GLY A 522 24.83 15.39 -31.42
C GLY A 522 25.93 15.09 -30.38
N GLY A 523 25.49 14.81 -29.16
CA GLY A 523 26.29 14.31 -28.06
C GLY A 523 27.00 15.39 -27.23
N ALA A 524 26.37 16.55 -27.08
CA ALA A 524 26.72 17.48 -25.98
C ALA A 524 26.27 16.89 -24.63
N ASP A 525 27.00 17.18 -23.55
CA ASP A 525 26.66 16.73 -22.20
C ASP A 525 25.54 17.55 -21.55
N GLY A 526 25.26 18.74 -22.11
CA GLY A 526 24.20 19.61 -21.66
C GLY A 526 24.49 20.24 -20.30
N ASP A 527 25.75 20.47 -19.92
CA ASP A 527 26.06 21.18 -18.68
C ASP A 527 25.76 22.69 -18.77
N GLY A 528 25.59 23.22 -19.99
CA GLY A 528 25.34 24.62 -20.27
C GLY A 528 26.59 25.49 -20.20
N SER A 529 27.80 24.93 -20.26
CA SER A 529 29.06 25.64 -20.13
C SER A 529 29.35 26.51 -21.35
N TYR A 530 29.53 27.81 -21.13
CA TYR A 530 29.98 28.73 -22.19
C TYR A 530 31.49 28.60 -22.50
N ASN A 531 32.17 27.68 -21.81
CA ASN A 531 33.62 27.47 -21.90
C ASN A 531 34.00 26.10 -22.46
N ASP A 532 33.04 25.28 -22.89
CA ASP A 532 33.32 23.92 -23.37
C ASP A 532 33.96 23.92 -24.76
N THR A 533 35.26 24.15 -24.79
CA THR A 533 36.06 24.19 -26.01
C THR A 533 35.98 22.90 -26.83
N SER A 534 35.77 21.74 -26.20
CA SER A 534 35.68 20.46 -26.89
C SER A 534 34.38 20.37 -27.68
N GLU A 535 33.25 20.68 -27.04
CA GLU A 535 31.95 20.66 -27.69
C GLU A 535 31.79 21.75 -28.74
N ILE A 536 32.32 22.94 -28.45
CA ILE A 536 32.32 24.10 -29.36
C ILE A 536 33.12 23.79 -30.63
N THR A 537 34.29 23.16 -30.49
CA THR A 537 35.13 22.80 -31.65
C THR A 537 34.45 21.73 -32.50
N ASN A 538 33.70 20.82 -31.87
CA ASN A 538 32.99 19.74 -32.55
C ASN A 538 31.59 20.14 -33.05
N SER A 539 31.23 21.43 -33.01
CA SER A 539 29.91 21.94 -33.43
C SER A 539 28.73 21.30 -32.70
N LYS A 540 28.95 20.82 -31.47
CA LYS A 540 27.89 20.30 -30.59
C LYS A 540 27.22 21.40 -29.77
N THR A 541 28.00 22.44 -29.50
CA THR A 541 27.61 23.59 -28.67
C THR A 541 27.97 24.89 -29.37
N VAL A 542 27.05 25.85 -29.39
CA VAL A 542 27.26 27.20 -29.90
C VAL A 542 27.01 28.19 -28.77
N VAL A 543 27.93 29.15 -28.62
CA VAL A 543 27.86 30.19 -27.58
C VAL A 543 27.70 31.54 -28.26
N ILE A 544 26.62 32.22 -27.92
CA ILE A 544 26.34 33.60 -28.33
C ILE A 544 26.60 34.49 -27.12
N HIS A 545 27.43 35.52 -27.30
CA HIS A 545 27.77 36.48 -26.24
C HIS A 545 27.47 37.91 -26.67
N TYR A 546 26.88 38.68 -25.77
CA TYR A 546 26.70 40.12 -25.92
C TYR A 546 26.53 40.77 -24.56
N THR A 547 26.77 42.08 -24.49
CA THR A 547 26.66 42.86 -23.26
C THR A 547 25.42 43.76 -23.33
N ILE A 548 24.69 43.88 -22.23
CA ILE A 548 23.56 44.83 -22.12
C ILE A 548 23.80 45.86 -21.01
N ASN A 549 23.24 47.05 -21.20
CA ASN A 549 23.21 48.11 -20.20
C ASN A 549 21.80 48.65 -20.07
N GLY A 550 21.34 48.84 -18.83
CA GLY A 550 20.00 49.30 -18.50
C GLY A 550 20.03 50.67 -17.84
N THR A 551 19.20 51.61 -18.30
CA THR A 551 19.03 52.92 -17.64
C THR A 551 17.57 53.17 -17.30
N GLY A 552 17.23 53.46 -16.04
CA GLY A 552 15.85 53.69 -15.60
C GLY A 552 15.28 52.52 -14.77
N VAL A 553 13.95 52.41 -14.71
CA VAL A 553 13.26 51.35 -13.95
C VAL A 553 13.16 50.09 -14.82
N PHE A 554 13.71 48.98 -14.35
CA PHE A 554 13.63 47.68 -15.01
C PHE A 554 13.55 46.55 -13.98
N ASN A 555 12.98 45.41 -14.34
CA ASN A 555 13.08 44.20 -13.54
C ASN A 555 14.19 43.32 -14.14
N PRO A 556 15.25 43.00 -13.37
CA PRO A 556 16.28 42.08 -13.83
C PRO A 556 15.71 40.75 -14.32
N SER A 557 14.61 40.26 -13.70
CA SER A 557 13.91 39.03 -14.09
C SER A 557 13.42 39.02 -15.54
N ASP A 558 13.18 40.18 -16.15
CA ASP A 558 12.75 40.26 -17.55
C ASP A 558 13.89 39.88 -18.51
N ALA A 559 15.16 39.98 -18.08
CA ALA A 559 16.32 39.54 -18.85
C ALA A 559 16.49 38.01 -18.86
N PHE A 560 15.63 37.24 -18.19
CA PHE A 560 15.80 35.79 -18.02
C PHE A 560 15.04 34.96 -19.07
N ILE A 561 14.55 35.58 -20.13
CA ILE A 561 13.82 34.86 -21.18
C ILE A 561 14.78 34.46 -22.30
N VAL A 562 14.68 33.22 -22.76
CA VAL A 562 15.29 32.74 -24.00
C VAL A 562 14.33 31.72 -24.63
N GLY A 563 14.33 31.62 -25.95
CA GLY A 563 13.44 30.75 -26.73
C GLY A 563 14.22 29.88 -27.71
N ILE A 564 13.58 28.80 -28.20
CA ILE A 564 14.18 27.93 -29.20
C ILE A 564 13.13 27.28 -30.13
N ASP A 565 13.52 27.07 -31.39
CA ASP A 565 12.85 26.26 -32.42
C ASP A 565 13.94 25.35 -33.04
N PRO A 566 13.79 24.00 -33.09
CA PRO A 566 12.61 23.24 -33.54
C PRO A 566 11.92 22.32 -32.50
N THR A 567 10.90 21.58 -32.94
CA THR A 567 9.92 20.74 -32.20
C THR A 567 10.45 19.81 -31.09
N HIS A 568 11.75 19.51 -31.02
CA HIS A 568 12.35 18.64 -29.99
C HIS A 568 13.26 19.41 -29.04
N SER A 569 12.64 19.98 -28.00
CA SER A 569 13.31 20.55 -26.83
C SER A 569 12.95 19.77 -25.57
N LEU A 570 13.84 19.84 -24.57
CA LEU A 570 13.78 19.07 -23.31
C LEU A 570 12.51 19.27 -22.47
N LEU A 571 11.76 20.36 -22.68
CA LEU A 571 10.60 20.72 -21.86
C LEU A 571 9.32 20.82 -22.72
N PRO A 572 8.17 20.28 -22.26
CA PRO A 572 6.86 20.45 -22.92
C PRO A 572 6.35 21.89 -22.85
N THR A 573 6.91 22.70 -21.94
CA THR A 573 6.66 24.13 -21.80
C THR A 573 7.99 24.86 -22.03
N THR A 574 8.02 25.79 -22.97
CA THR A 574 9.17 26.64 -23.26
C THR A 574 9.56 27.49 -22.05
N SER A 575 10.48 26.98 -21.22
CA SER A 575 11.26 27.78 -20.27
C SER A 575 12.65 27.15 -20.08
N PRO A 576 13.64 27.56 -20.89
CA PRO A 576 15.04 27.12 -20.79
C PRO A 576 15.67 27.34 -19.40
N LYS A 577 16.71 26.56 -19.09
CA LYS A 577 17.43 26.63 -17.81
C LYS A 577 18.23 27.94 -17.75
N ILE A 578 17.95 28.79 -16.77
CA ILE A 578 18.72 30.02 -16.55
C ILE A 578 19.66 29.83 -15.36
N THR A 579 20.94 30.14 -15.53
CA THR A 579 21.98 29.99 -14.50
C THR A 579 22.49 31.38 -14.10
N LEU A 580 22.40 31.70 -12.81
CA LEU A 580 23.02 32.88 -12.21
C LEU A 580 24.47 32.53 -11.85
N VAL A 581 25.44 33.11 -12.55
CA VAL A 581 26.84 33.08 -12.11
C VAL A 581 27.09 34.35 -11.31
N SER A 582 26.71 34.36 -10.03
CA SER A 582 27.21 35.39 -9.12
C SER A 582 28.65 35.02 -8.76
N GLY A 583 29.61 35.66 -9.41
CA GLY A 583 30.96 35.76 -8.89
C GLY A 583 30.96 36.62 -7.63
N ALA A 584 30.48 36.09 -6.51
CA ALA A 584 30.89 36.60 -5.22
C ALA A 584 32.31 36.08 -5.01
N ILE A 585 33.32 36.92 -5.28
CA ILE A 585 34.46 36.92 -4.38
C ILE A 585 33.83 37.08 -3.01
N ALA A 586 34.08 36.12 -2.11
CA ALA A 586 33.55 36.15 -0.77
C ALA A 586 34.01 37.43 -0.08
N ASP A 587 33.24 38.50 -0.22
CA ASP A 587 33.28 39.63 0.70
C ASP A 587 32.72 39.08 2.00
N ASN A 588 33.62 38.55 2.82
CA ASN A 588 33.32 38.19 4.20
C ASN A 588 32.69 39.42 4.84
N TYR A 589 31.37 39.38 5.06
CA TYR A 589 30.66 40.39 5.86
C TYR A 589 30.90 40.19 7.37
N GLU A 590 31.64 39.14 7.76
CA GLU A 590 32.04 38.86 9.15
C GLU A 590 32.77 40.04 9.82
N PRO A 591 33.74 40.74 9.20
CA PRO A 591 34.41 41.87 9.83
C PRO A 591 33.48 43.06 10.05
N LEU A 592 32.49 43.28 9.16
CA LEU A 592 31.51 44.36 9.29
C LEU A 592 30.50 44.06 10.42
N LEU A 593 30.05 42.80 10.52
CA LEU A 593 29.19 42.33 11.61
C LEU A 593 29.94 42.27 12.96
N MET A 594 31.24 41.96 12.94
CA MET A 594 32.11 42.02 14.12
C MET A 594 32.36 43.46 14.58
N LEU A 595 32.44 44.42 13.65
CA LEU A 595 32.54 45.85 13.97
C LEU A 595 31.22 46.39 14.57
N LEU A 596 30.07 45.98 14.02
CA LEU A 596 28.74 46.34 14.53
C LEU A 596 28.48 45.78 15.93
N SER A 597 28.84 44.52 16.18
CA SER A 597 28.74 43.91 17.51
C SER A 597 29.72 44.52 18.51
N GLY A 598 30.93 44.90 18.07
CA GLY A 598 31.89 45.67 18.87
C GLY A 598 31.39 47.06 19.27
N LEU A 599 30.76 47.80 18.36
CA LEU A 599 30.19 49.13 18.62
C LEU A 599 28.99 49.07 19.58
N VAL A 600 28.13 48.06 19.47
CA VAL A 600 27.02 47.82 20.40
C VAL A 600 27.56 47.41 21.78
N GLY A 601 28.60 46.56 21.83
CA GLY A 601 29.26 46.15 23.07
C GLY A 601 29.91 47.32 23.83
N VAL A 602 30.65 48.18 23.12
CA VAL A 602 31.27 49.38 23.70
C VAL A 602 30.21 50.40 24.12
N GLY A 603 29.14 50.57 23.34
CA GLY A 603 27.99 51.42 23.69
C GLY A 603 27.29 50.98 24.98
N CYS A 604 27.09 49.67 25.18
CA CYS A 604 26.52 49.10 26.40
C CYS A 604 27.44 49.29 27.62
N ILE A 605 28.77 49.16 27.44
CA ILE A 605 29.74 49.38 28.52
C ILE A 605 29.82 50.86 28.91
N ILE A 606 29.81 51.79 27.95
CA ILE A 606 29.81 53.23 28.21
C ILE A 606 28.50 53.68 28.88
N ARG A 607 27.36 53.12 28.47
CA ARG A 607 26.05 53.41 29.09
C ARG A 607 25.95 52.86 30.53
N ARG A 608 26.56 51.70 30.81
CA ARG A 608 26.62 51.12 32.16
C ARG A 608 27.57 51.88 33.09
N ARG A 609 28.59 52.57 32.56
CA ARG A 609 29.52 53.41 33.33
C ARG A 609 29.01 54.84 33.61
N LYS A 610 27.93 55.27 32.96
CA LYS A 610 27.25 56.55 33.24
C LYS A 610 26.11 56.43 34.26
N ASN A 611 25.72 55.19 34.60
CA ASN A 611 24.61 54.88 35.51
C ASN A 611 25.07 54.17 36.81
N ASN A 612 26.38 54.13 37.05
CA ASN A 612 27.04 53.89 38.34
C ASN A 612 27.98 55.08 38.57
#